data_AF-A0A444ZMN5-F1
#
_entry.id   AF-A0A444ZMN5-F1
#
_cell.length_a   1.000
_cell.length_b   1.000
_cell.length_c   1.000
_cell.angle_alpha   90.00
_cell.angle_beta   90.00
_cell.angle_gamma   90.00
#
_symmetry.space_group_name_H-M   'P 1'
#
loop_
_entity.id
_entity.type
_entity.pdbx_description
1 polymer ?
#
loop_
_entity_poly.entity_id
_entity_poly.type
_entity_poly.pdbx_seq_one_letter_code
_entity_poly.pdbx_strand_id
1 'polypeptide(L)'
;MKNFVGINSRVEQVITLIGLGLNDVRFIGIWGMGGMGKTTIARAVFETIRYNFEVTCFLADGTEAIQSIVLHSSYEEHLRFEAFSKLKLSKLLILCGVEVEVEPPSDLPCLPSTLKVLHWWRCPLKTLPLAETEHEFAEIELRFSRIEELWLGKKFLGNLKYLNLSHSWYLKETPDFSGTPILETLILGDCPDLREVHPSLVLHENLVLLDLSKCISLKTFPGILYMTSLKELILKDCRSFENRPEFGECMKQLSRLCLEGTAVRELPSSLFRLPITINKRKSREPALLLNSGQHLASKRKISSSLSLDEISHH
;
A
#
# COMPACT_ATOMS: atom_id res chain seq x y z
N MET A 1 -29.21 26.94 3.80
CA MET A 1 -29.65 25.93 4.79
C MET A 1 -31.15 26.07 4.99
N LYS A 2 -31.91 24.96 5.01
CA LYS A 2 -33.34 24.98 5.40
C LYS A 2 -33.42 25.30 6.91
N ASN A 3 -34.24 26.28 7.27
CA ASN A 3 -34.41 26.77 8.64
C ASN A 3 -35.08 25.72 9.54
N PHE A 4 -34.29 24.97 10.31
CA PHE A 4 -34.81 24.19 11.45
C PHE A 4 -34.93 25.13 12.67
N VAL A 5 -36.13 25.69 12.85
CA VAL A 5 -36.44 26.58 13.99
C VAL A 5 -36.30 25.80 15.31
N GLY A 6 -35.40 26.22 16.20
CA GLY A 6 -35.25 25.65 17.56
C GLY A 6 -34.05 24.72 17.82
N ILE A 7 -33.13 24.55 16.86
CA ILE A 7 -31.87 23.80 17.07
C ILE A 7 -30.72 24.68 17.54
N ASN A 8 -30.73 25.98 17.20
CA ASN A 8 -29.61 26.90 17.43
C ASN A 8 -29.23 27.02 18.91
N SER A 9 -30.20 27.12 19.83
CA SER A 9 -29.92 27.21 21.26
C SER A 9 -29.21 25.97 21.81
N ARG A 10 -29.50 24.78 21.26
CA ARG A 10 -28.83 23.53 21.63
C ARG A 10 -27.43 23.44 21.02
N VAL A 11 -27.23 23.95 19.81
CA VAL A 11 -25.91 24.06 19.18
C VAL A 11 -25.01 24.99 20.00
N GLU A 12 -25.49 26.17 20.37
CA GLU A 12 -24.75 27.14 21.20
C GLU A 12 -24.33 26.54 22.55
N GLN A 13 -25.23 25.83 23.23
CA GLN A 13 -24.91 25.14 24.49
C GLN A 13 -23.78 24.12 24.32
N VAL A 14 -23.79 23.33 23.25
CA VAL A 14 -22.72 22.37 22.97
C VAL A 14 -21.41 23.10 22.68
N ILE A 15 -21.42 24.19 21.89
CA ILE A 15 -20.22 24.98 21.58
C ILE A 15 -19.61 25.60 22.85
N THR A 16 -20.44 26.09 23.79
CA THR A 16 -19.94 26.58 25.08
C THR A 16 -19.23 25.48 25.87
N LEU A 17 -19.78 24.25 25.87
CA LEU A 17 -19.14 23.09 26.53
C LEU A 17 -17.83 22.67 25.83
N ILE A 18 -17.73 22.86 24.50
CA ILE A 18 -16.48 22.67 23.74
C ILE A 18 -15.42 23.67 24.18
N GLY A 19 -15.82 24.85 24.69
CA GLY A 19 -14.95 25.92 25.19
C GLY A 19 -13.74 26.19 24.30
N LEU A 20 -14.01 26.58 23.05
CA LEU A 20 -13.01 26.88 22.03
C LEU A 20 -11.87 27.77 22.58
N GLY A 21 -10.61 27.37 22.33
CA GLY A 21 -9.42 28.12 22.74
C GLY A 21 -8.68 27.61 23.98
N LEU A 22 -9.10 26.49 24.59
CA LEU A 22 -8.29 25.80 25.60
C LEU A 22 -7.39 24.73 24.95
N ASN A 23 -6.18 24.56 25.48
CA ASN A 23 -5.20 23.58 24.99
C ASN A 23 -5.43 22.18 25.60
N ASP A 24 -6.64 21.64 25.45
CA ASP A 24 -7.02 20.31 25.97
C ASP A 24 -7.92 19.53 25.00
N VAL A 25 -8.02 18.21 25.19
CA VAL A 25 -8.89 17.33 24.40
C VAL A 25 -10.18 17.09 25.18
N ARG A 26 -11.34 17.42 24.58
CA ARG A 26 -12.65 17.27 25.21
C ARG A 26 -13.57 16.34 24.44
N PHE A 27 -14.27 15.49 25.20
CA PHE A 27 -15.28 14.57 24.69
C PHE A 27 -16.65 15.05 25.17
N ILE A 28 -17.56 15.31 24.23
CA ILE A 28 -18.92 15.77 24.54
C ILE A 28 -19.92 14.76 24.00
N GLY A 29 -20.69 14.18 24.91
CA GLY A 29 -21.81 13.31 24.56
C GLY A 29 -23.06 14.13 24.25
N ILE A 30 -23.76 13.80 23.16
CA ILE A 30 -25.13 14.26 22.89
C ILE A 30 -26.05 13.05 23.09
N TRP A 31 -26.82 13.02 24.18
CA TRP A 31 -27.68 11.89 24.54
C TRP A 31 -29.17 12.26 24.53
N GLY A 32 -30.05 11.24 24.45
CA GLY A 32 -31.51 11.40 24.39
C GLY A 32 -32.21 10.32 23.56
N MET A 33 -33.54 10.27 23.60
CA MET A 33 -34.34 9.27 22.86
C MET A 33 -34.12 9.33 21.33
N GLY A 34 -34.41 8.23 20.63
CA GLY A 34 -34.37 8.16 19.16
C GLY A 34 -35.28 9.22 18.51
N GLY A 35 -34.91 9.74 17.34
CA GLY A 35 -35.69 10.77 16.64
C GLY A 35 -35.53 12.20 17.14
N MET A 36 -34.83 12.45 18.25
CA MET A 36 -34.64 13.79 18.84
C MET A 36 -33.67 14.72 18.08
N GLY A 37 -33.13 14.28 16.95
CA GLY A 37 -32.20 15.08 16.14
C GLY A 37 -30.76 15.15 16.67
N LYS A 38 -30.29 14.19 17.48
CA LYS A 38 -28.92 14.17 18.03
C LYS A 38 -27.84 14.27 16.95
N THR A 39 -27.93 13.44 15.91
CA THR A 39 -27.02 13.48 14.76
C THR A 39 -27.13 14.80 14.01
N THR A 40 -28.33 15.40 13.98
CA THR A 40 -28.56 16.73 13.39
C THR A 40 -27.89 17.83 14.19
N ILE A 41 -27.95 17.77 15.53
CA ILE A 41 -27.25 18.71 16.42
C ILE A 41 -25.74 18.54 16.29
N ALA A 42 -25.23 17.30 16.33
CA ALA A 42 -23.80 17.01 16.14
C ALA A 42 -23.30 17.57 14.80
N ARG A 43 -24.07 17.39 13.72
CA ARG A 43 -23.74 17.91 12.39
C ARG A 43 -23.76 19.44 12.37
N ALA A 44 -24.77 20.06 12.96
CA ALA A 44 -24.86 21.52 13.02
C ALA A 44 -23.70 22.12 13.83
N VAL A 45 -23.37 21.55 14.99
CA VAL A 45 -22.20 21.94 15.80
C VAL A 45 -20.92 21.81 14.98
N PHE A 46 -20.69 20.66 14.33
CA PHE A 46 -19.53 20.44 13.46
C PHE A 46 -19.42 21.52 12.38
N GLU A 47 -20.48 21.74 11.60
CA GLU A 47 -20.51 22.75 10.54
C GLU A 47 -20.25 24.18 11.07
N THR A 48 -20.58 24.43 12.33
CA THR A 48 -20.41 25.74 12.97
C THR A 48 -18.97 25.97 13.41
N ILE A 49 -18.36 24.99 14.08
CA ILE A 49 -17.04 25.16 14.68
C ILE A 49 -15.91 24.70 13.79
N ARG A 50 -16.20 24.00 12.68
CA ARG A 50 -15.13 23.33 11.93
C ARG A 50 -14.05 24.27 11.41
N TYR A 51 -14.43 25.53 11.18
CA TYR A 51 -13.53 26.57 10.69
C TYR A 51 -12.58 27.11 11.78
N ASN A 52 -12.81 26.76 13.04
CA ASN A 52 -11.98 27.14 14.18
C ASN A 52 -10.88 26.10 14.48
N PHE A 53 -10.87 24.98 13.76
CA PHE A 53 -9.91 23.89 13.96
C PHE A 53 -9.18 23.64 12.66
N GLU A 54 -7.89 23.32 12.78
CA GLU A 54 -7.02 23.03 11.63
C GLU A 54 -7.45 21.77 10.88
N VAL A 55 -8.00 20.78 11.59
CA VAL A 55 -8.48 19.51 11.02
C VAL A 55 -9.83 19.14 11.59
N THR A 56 -10.78 18.81 10.71
CA THR A 56 -12.14 18.48 11.12
C THR A 56 -12.72 17.34 10.31
N CYS A 57 -13.29 16.36 10.99
CA CYS A 57 -14.00 15.24 10.36
C CYS A 57 -15.35 15.03 11.06
N PHE A 58 -16.41 14.83 10.27
CA PHE A 58 -17.75 14.53 10.78
C PHE A 58 -18.10 13.08 10.49
N LEU A 59 -18.06 12.25 11.51
CA LEU A 59 -18.44 10.84 11.43
C LEU A 59 -19.95 10.70 11.61
N ALA A 60 -20.65 10.52 10.50
CA ALA A 60 -22.11 10.42 10.46
C ALA A 60 -22.59 8.96 10.45
N ASP A 61 -22.33 8.19 11.50
CA ASP A 61 -23.19 7.05 11.85
C ASP A 61 -22.91 6.61 13.29
N GLY A 62 -23.81 7.00 14.18
CA GLY A 62 -23.69 6.74 15.60
C GLY A 62 -24.37 5.44 15.97
N THR A 63 -23.63 4.33 15.97
CA THR A 63 -23.86 3.20 16.88
C THR A 63 -22.51 2.54 17.20
N GLU A 64 -22.05 2.71 18.45
CA GLU A 64 -21.01 1.97 19.20
C GLU A 64 -19.66 1.66 18.52
N ALA A 65 -18.62 2.35 19.02
CA ALA A 65 -17.21 2.36 18.63
C ALA A 65 -16.92 2.99 17.25
N ILE A 66 -15.99 3.94 17.18
CA ILE A 66 -15.44 4.43 15.90
C ILE A 66 -14.69 3.26 15.27
N GLN A 67 -15.33 2.58 14.35
CA GLN A 67 -14.75 1.40 13.68
C GLN A 67 -13.80 1.80 12.55
N SER A 68 -13.97 3.01 12.00
CA SER A 68 -13.23 3.49 10.84
C SER A 68 -12.95 4.99 10.89
N ILE A 69 -11.77 5.41 10.46
CA ILE A 69 -11.44 6.81 10.16
C ILE A 69 -11.05 6.94 8.70
N VAL A 70 -11.63 7.92 8.02
CA VAL A 70 -11.29 8.30 6.65
C VAL A 70 -11.01 9.79 6.66
N LEU A 71 -9.78 10.17 6.32
CA LEU A 71 -9.33 11.54 6.16
C LEU A 71 -8.86 11.71 4.71
N HIS A 72 -9.60 12.52 3.96
CA HIS A 72 -9.23 12.97 2.62
C HIS A 72 -8.98 14.47 2.69
N SER A 73 -7.73 14.89 2.53
CA SER A 73 -7.43 16.29 2.24
C SER A 73 -6.82 16.44 0.85
N SER A 74 -7.18 17.53 0.17
CA SER A 74 -6.61 17.98 -1.09
C SER A 74 -5.44 18.96 -0.91
N TYR A 75 -5.10 19.29 0.34
CA TYR A 75 -4.05 20.25 0.71
C TYR A 75 -3.05 19.60 1.69
N GLU A 76 -1.81 20.09 1.69
CA GLU A 76 -0.77 19.67 2.64
C GLU A 76 -1.20 20.11 4.05
N GLU A 77 -1.81 19.20 4.79
CA GLU A 77 -2.27 19.44 6.17
C GLU A 77 -1.45 18.61 7.15
N HIS A 78 -1.02 19.27 8.23
CA HIS A 78 -0.21 18.71 9.31
C HIS A 78 -1.10 18.02 10.36
N LEU A 79 -1.06 16.69 10.43
CA LEU A 79 -1.73 15.90 11.48
C LEU A 79 -0.71 15.41 12.51
N ARG A 80 -1.04 15.45 13.80
CA ARG A 80 -0.19 14.89 14.86
C ARG A 80 -0.45 13.40 15.04
N PHE A 81 0.61 12.60 15.01
CA PHE A 81 0.51 11.14 15.05
C PHE A 81 -0.07 10.62 16.39
N GLU A 82 0.17 11.30 17.52
CA GLU A 82 -0.31 10.90 18.85
C GLU A 82 -1.84 10.89 18.97
N ALA A 83 -2.54 11.56 18.05
CA ALA A 83 -3.99 11.50 17.99
C ALA A 83 -4.48 10.08 17.70
N PHE A 84 -3.76 9.30 16.88
CA PHE A 84 -4.21 7.99 16.42
C PHE A 84 -4.14 6.90 17.49
N SER A 85 -3.19 6.98 18.42
CA SER A 85 -3.02 5.96 19.46
C SER A 85 -4.07 5.99 20.55
N LYS A 86 -4.69 7.15 20.74
CA LYS A 86 -5.79 7.34 21.70
C LYS A 86 -7.12 6.89 21.12
N LEU A 87 -7.17 6.52 19.84
CA LEU A 87 -8.39 6.10 19.17
C LEU A 87 -8.56 4.59 19.31
N LYS A 88 -9.72 4.17 19.81
CA LYS A 88 -10.15 2.76 19.77
C LYS A 88 -10.60 2.41 18.35
N LEU A 89 -9.66 2.34 17.40
CA LEU A 89 -9.92 1.94 16.02
C LEU A 89 -9.93 0.42 15.89
N SER A 90 -11.00 -0.13 15.32
CA SER A 90 -11.20 -1.57 15.26
C SER A 90 -11.30 -2.17 13.85
N LYS A 91 -11.34 -1.37 12.77
CA LYS A 91 -11.48 -1.92 11.41
C LYS A 91 -10.69 -1.21 10.32
N LEU A 92 -10.81 0.11 10.18
CA LEU A 92 -10.30 0.82 8.99
C LEU A 92 -9.65 2.18 9.31
N LEU A 93 -8.51 2.46 8.69
CA LEU A 93 -7.86 3.77 8.72
C LEU A 93 -7.46 4.14 7.29
N ILE A 94 -8.01 5.23 6.77
CA ILE A 94 -7.66 5.81 5.47
C ILE A 94 -7.16 7.23 5.69
N LEU A 95 -5.92 7.49 5.29
CA LEU A 95 -5.22 8.77 5.33
C LEU A 95 -4.72 9.06 3.91
N CYS A 96 -5.38 9.97 3.21
CA CYS A 96 -5.01 10.35 1.84
C CYS A 96 -4.73 11.85 1.77
N GLY A 97 -3.50 12.21 1.36
CA GLY A 97 -3.11 13.61 1.18
C GLY A 97 -2.74 14.35 2.46
N VAL A 98 -2.57 13.61 3.56
CA VAL A 98 -2.21 14.16 4.87
C VAL A 98 -0.70 14.03 5.09
N GLU A 99 0.00 15.13 5.35
CA GLU A 99 1.34 15.07 5.90
C GLU A 99 1.25 14.99 7.42
N VAL A 100 1.62 13.86 8.01
CA VAL A 100 1.66 13.76 9.47
C VAL A 100 2.99 14.31 9.97
N GLU A 101 2.95 15.38 10.75
CA GLU A 101 4.13 15.85 11.45
C GLU A 101 4.47 14.85 12.55
N VAL A 102 5.67 14.29 12.45
CA VAL A 102 6.24 13.42 13.47
C VAL A 102 7.29 14.24 14.20
N GLU A 103 6.91 14.83 15.34
CA GLU A 103 7.87 15.52 16.20
C GLU A 103 8.86 14.47 16.78
N PRO A 104 10.18 14.63 16.61
CA PRO A 104 11.16 13.84 17.37
C PRO A 104 11.32 14.42 18.78
N PRO A 105 11.57 13.62 19.84
CA PRO A 105 11.73 12.16 19.90
C PRO A 105 10.62 11.47 20.73
N SER A 106 10.69 10.13 20.78
CA SER A 106 10.07 9.22 21.78
C SER A 106 8.75 8.58 21.35
N ASP A 107 8.84 7.28 21.02
CA ASP A 107 7.74 6.31 20.99
C ASP A 107 6.49 6.74 20.23
N LEU A 108 6.60 6.77 18.90
CA LEU A 108 5.44 6.74 18.01
C LEU A 108 4.51 5.61 18.49
N PRO A 109 3.31 5.95 18.97
CA PRO A 109 2.48 4.95 19.58
C PRO A 109 2.00 3.93 18.54
N CYS A 110 2.02 2.65 18.88
CA CYS A 110 1.77 1.59 17.90
C CYS A 110 0.39 1.73 17.24
N LEU A 111 0.34 1.34 15.96
CA LEU A 111 -0.94 1.16 15.29
C LEU A 111 -1.79 0.11 16.04
N PRO A 112 -3.10 0.31 16.18
CA PRO A 112 -3.96 -0.64 16.88
C PRO A 112 -3.92 -2.03 16.21
N SER A 113 -3.69 -3.09 16.99
CA SER A 113 -3.64 -4.48 16.51
C SER A 113 -4.97 -4.96 15.92
N THR A 114 -6.09 -4.36 16.32
CA THR A 114 -7.43 -4.63 15.78
C THR A 114 -7.66 -4.04 14.40
N LEU A 115 -6.77 -3.20 13.89
CA LEU A 115 -6.91 -2.57 12.58
C LEU A 115 -6.79 -3.63 11.46
N LYS A 116 -7.75 -3.65 10.53
CA LYS A 116 -7.79 -4.62 9.42
C LYS A 116 -7.32 -4.02 8.11
N VAL A 117 -7.62 -2.74 7.88
CA VAL A 117 -7.27 -2.06 6.64
C VAL A 117 -6.59 -0.75 6.99
N LEU A 118 -5.39 -0.57 6.44
CA LEU A 118 -4.61 0.66 6.53
C LEU A 118 -4.32 1.19 5.14
N HIS A 119 -4.94 2.31 4.79
CA HIS A 119 -4.54 3.09 3.63
C HIS A 119 -3.90 4.38 4.13
N TRP A 120 -2.64 4.60 3.81
CA TRP A 120 -1.91 5.78 4.22
C TRP A 120 -0.99 6.25 3.10
N TRP A 121 -1.57 7.00 2.17
CA TRP A 121 -0.82 7.54 1.06
C TRP A 121 0.08 8.67 1.55
N ARG A 122 1.31 8.72 1.04
CA ARG A 122 2.34 9.66 1.46
C ARG A 122 2.65 9.55 2.96
N CYS A 123 2.64 8.33 3.50
CA CYS A 123 3.01 8.11 4.90
C CYS A 123 4.42 8.69 5.15
N PRO A 124 4.57 9.61 6.12
CA PRO A 124 5.84 10.29 6.36
C PRO A 124 6.79 9.45 7.22
N LEU A 125 6.30 8.32 7.76
CA LEU A 125 7.07 7.42 8.57
C LEU A 125 8.16 6.72 7.76
N LYS A 126 9.30 6.51 8.42
CA LYS A 126 10.37 5.65 7.90
C LYS A 126 10.10 4.17 8.10
N THR A 127 9.33 3.83 9.13
CA THR A 127 8.91 2.47 9.47
C THR A 127 7.53 2.50 10.12
N LEU A 128 6.71 1.48 9.89
CA LEU A 128 5.42 1.35 10.56
C LEU A 128 5.61 0.95 12.03
N PRO A 129 5.03 1.68 12.99
CA PRO A 129 5.07 1.32 14.39
C PRO A 129 4.06 0.21 14.67
N LEU A 130 4.48 -1.02 14.39
CA LEU A 130 3.72 -2.23 14.72
C LEU A 130 4.20 -2.79 16.06
N ALA A 131 3.26 -3.08 16.96
CA ALA A 131 3.56 -3.79 18.21
C ALA A 131 4.15 -5.19 17.93
N GLU A 132 4.64 -5.87 18.96
CA GLU A 132 5.05 -7.28 18.84
C GLU A 132 3.87 -8.25 18.84
N THR A 133 2.67 -7.78 19.18
CA THR A 133 1.45 -8.58 19.17
C THR A 133 1.01 -8.91 17.74
N GLU A 134 0.21 -9.96 17.58
CA GLU A 134 -0.46 -10.25 16.31
C GLU A 134 -1.38 -9.10 15.90
N HIS A 135 -1.38 -8.75 14.61
CA HIS A 135 -2.29 -7.74 14.06
C HIS A 135 -3.27 -8.41 13.09
N GLU A 136 -4.49 -7.88 13.04
CA GLU A 136 -5.56 -8.36 12.17
C GLU A 136 -5.54 -7.76 10.75
N PHE A 137 -4.42 -7.13 10.34
CA PHE A 137 -4.31 -6.52 9.02
C PHE A 137 -4.60 -7.53 7.92
N ALA A 138 -5.56 -7.18 7.07
CA ALA A 138 -5.88 -7.83 5.81
C ALA A 138 -5.28 -7.07 4.62
N GLU A 139 -5.25 -5.73 4.70
CA GLU A 139 -4.76 -4.86 3.63
C GLU A 139 -3.92 -3.70 4.17
N ILE A 140 -2.77 -3.46 3.54
CA ILE A 140 -1.88 -2.31 3.81
C ILE A 140 -1.56 -1.62 2.47
N GLU A 141 -1.84 -0.34 2.38
CA GLU A 141 -1.70 0.50 1.19
C GLU A 141 -0.95 1.79 1.56
N LEU A 142 0.35 1.84 1.27
CA LEU A 142 1.27 2.94 1.66
C LEU A 142 1.91 3.59 0.45
N ARG A 143 1.17 3.80 -0.63
CA ARG A 143 1.69 4.46 -1.83
C ARG A 143 2.35 5.82 -1.56
N PHE A 144 3.42 6.12 -2.30
CA PHE A 144 4.16 7.38 -2.22
C PHE A 144 4.78 7.69 -0.84
N SER A 145 5.03 6.67 -0.01
CA SER A 145 5.48 6.87 1.37
C SER A 145 6.99 6.97 1.52
N ARG A 146 7.44 7.58 2.63
CA ARG A 146 8.86 7.75 3.02
C ARG A 146 9.45 6.53 3.75
N ILE A 147 8.80 5.38 3.61
CA ILE A 147 9.23 4.13 4.25
C ILE A 147 10.63 3.75 3.73
N GLU A 148 11.57 3.58 4.65
CA GLU A 148 12.91 3.04 4.39
C GLU A 148 12.95 1.53 4.66
N GLU A 149 12.26 1.11 5.73
CA GLU A 149 12.07 -0.28 6.17
C GLU A 149 10.64 -0.42 6.69
N LEU A 150 9.84 -1.32 6.09
CA LEU A 150 8.40 -1.37 6.36
C LEU A 150 8.07 -1.58 7.84
N TRP A 151 8.71 -2.56 8.47
CA TRP A 151 8.61 -2.84 9.89
C TRP A 151 9.90 -3.50 10.38
N LEU A 152 10.29 -3.19 11.61
CA LEU A 152 11.49 -3.74 12.23
C LEU A 152 11.28 -5.20 12.64
N GLY A 153 12.20 -6.06 12.21
CA GLY A 153 12.23 -7.48 12.55
C GLY A 153 11.04 -8.26 12.00
N LYS A 154 10.85 -9.47 12.53
CA LYS A 154 9.78 -10.37 12.08
C LYS A 154 8.43 -9.94 12.69
N LYS A 155 7.43 -9.73 11.83
CA LYS A 155 6.05 -9.43 12.23
C LYS A 155 5.09 -10.52 11.78
N PHE A 156 4.16 -10.87 12.65
CA PHE A 156 3.12 -11.87 12.39
C PHE A 156 1.83 -11.17 11.99
N LEU A 157 1.57 -11.17 10.68
CA LEU A 157 0.38 -10.57 10.06
C LEU A 157 -0.37 -11.68 9.32
N GLY A 158 -0.90 -12.64 10.09
CA GLY A 158 -1.47 -13.89 9.56
C GLY A 158 -2.66 -13.72 8.63
N ASN A 159 -3.29 -12.54 8.62
CA ASN A 159 -4.44 -12.21 7.78
C ASN A 159 -4.09 -11.36 6.55
N LEU A 160 -2.82 -10.92 6.41
CA LEU A 160 -2.44 -9.94 5.39
C LEU A 160 -2.45 -10.58 4.01
N LYS A 161 -3.35 -10.09 3.14
CA LYS A 161 -3.53 -10.57 1.75
C LYS A 161 -3.00 -9.58 0.72
N TYR A 162 -3.00 -8.29 1.03
CA TYR A 162 -2.61 -7.23 0.12
C TYR A 162 -1.63 -6.27 0.77
N LEU A 163 -0.50 -6.03 0.09
CA LEU A 163 0.50 -5.04 0.48
C LEU A 163 0.92 -4.22 -0.74
N ASN A 164 0.74 -2.91 -0.65
CA ASN A 164 1.20 -1.97 -1.68
C ASN A 164 2.10 -0.89 -1.08
N LEU A 165 3.33 -0.84 -1.57
CA LEU A 165 4.37 0.14 -1.23
C LEU A 165 4.86 0.86 -2.49
N SER A 166 4.06 0.90 -3.56
CA SER A 166 4.49 1.54 -4.81
C SER A 166 4.84 3.02 -4.60
N HIS A 167 5.84 3.49 -5.35
CA HIS A 167 6.41 4.82 -5.21
C HIS A 167 7.07 5.09 -3.85
N SER A 168 7.49 4.07 -3.11
CA SER A 168 8.33 4.23 -1.91
C SER A 168 9.79 4.46 -2.31
N TRP A 169 10.16 5.72 -2.48
CA TRP A 169 11.44 6.11 -3.05
C TRP A 169 12.67 5.77 -2.21
N TYR A 170 12.50 5.53 -0.91
CA TYR A 170 13.60 5.26 0.03
C TYR A 170 13.66 3.80 0.51
N LEU A 171 12.75 2.94 0.05
CA LEU A 171 12.70 1.54 0.45
C LEU A 171 13.92 0.81 -0.13
N LYS A 172 14.81 0.33 0.74
CA LYS A 172 16.08 -0.30 0.32
C LYS A 172 15.96 -1.80 0.12
N GLU A 173 15.16 -2.45 0.96
CA GLU A 173 14.90 -3.88 0.96
C GLU A 173 13.43 -4.19 1.25
N THR A 174 12.95 -5.36 0.82
CA THR A 174 11.62 -5.84 1.23
C THR A 174 11.64 -6.39 2.66
N PRO A 175 10.52 -6.37 3.40
CA PRO A 175 10.47 -6.95 4.74
C PRO A 175 10.60 -8.49 4.73
N ASP A 176 10.72 -9.09 5.91
CA ASP A 176 10.52 -10.53 6.08
C ASP A 176 9.03 -10.90 5.93
N PHE A 177 8.73 -11.71 4.91
CA PHE A 177 7.41 -12.27 4.62
C PHE A 177 7.12 -13.61 5.32
N SER A 178 8.02 -14.13 6.15
CA SER A 178 7.83 -15.41 6.84
C SER A 178 6.69 -15.38 7.88
N GLY A 179 6.23 -14.19 8.27
CA GLY A 179 5.06 -13.96 9.13
C GLY A 179 3.81 -13.47 8.39
N THR A 180 3.80 -13.45 7.06
CA THR A 180 2.65 -13.06 6.21
C THR A 180 2.23 -14.21 5.29
N PRO A 181 1.91 -15.41 5.81
CA PRO A 181 1.87 -16.64 5.02
C PRO A 181 0.80 -16.67 3.92
N ILE A 182 -0.24 -15.83 4.02
CA ILE A 182 -1.36 -15.79 3.08
C ILE A 182 -1.32 -14.57 2.15
N LEU A 183 -0.18 -13.87 2.04
CA LEU A 183 -0.07 -12.70 1.17
C LEU A 183 -0.30 -13.12 -0.30
N GLU A 184 -1.32 -12.53 -0.92
CA GLU A 184 -1.73 -12.83 -2.30
C GLU A 184 -1.19 -11.79 -3.29
N THR A 185 -1.08 -10.53 -2.88
CA THR A 185 -0.67 -9.42 -3.74
C THR A 185 0.39 -8.56 -3.08
N LEU A 186 1.52 -8.39 -3.78
CA LEU A 186 2.60 -7.49 -3.40
C LEU A 186 2.93 -6.52 -4.54
N ILE A 187 2.74 -5.22 -4.28
CA ILE A 187 2.99 -4.16 -5.25
C ILE A 187 4.10 -3.24 -4.72
N LEU A 188 5.22 -3.21 -5.44
CA LEU A 188 6.45 -2.47 -5.17
C LEU A 188 6.87 -1.63 -6.39
N GLY A 189 5.93 -1.31 -7.27
CA GLY A 189 6.20 -0.54 -8.48
C GLY A 189 6.79 0.85 -8.17
N ASP A 190 7.79 1.27 -8.94
CA ASP A 190 8.46 2.58 -8.84
C ASP A 190 9.15 2.83 -7.48
N CYS A 191 9.80 1.79 -6.93
CA CYS A 191 10.71 1.90 -5.78
C CYS A 191 12.18 1.97 -6.26
N PRO A 192 12.72 3.17 -6.58
CA PRO A 192 14.04 3.33 -7.19
C PRO A 192 15.21 2.89 -6.32
N ASP A 193 15.14 3.01 -4.99
CA ASP A 193 16.20 2.59 -4.07
C ASP A 193 16.15 1.12 -3.66
N LEU A 194 15.13 0.37 -4.12
CA LEU A 194 14.99 -1.05 -3.79
C LEU A 194 16.10 -1.85 -4.48
N ARG A 195 17.03 -2.35 -3.68
CA ARG A 195 18.24 -3.07 -4.15
C ARG A 195 18.14 -4.56 -3.86
N GLU A 196 17.52 -4.90 -2.73
CA GLU A 196 17.49 -6.27 -2.21
C GLU A 196 16.06 -6.73 -1.98
N VAL A 197 15.84 -8.01 -2.23
CA VAL A 197 14.60 -8.71 -1.91
C VAL A 197 14.94 -9.72 -0.83
N HIS A 198 14.17 -9.73 0.25
CA HIS A 198 14.37 -10.63 1.36
C HIS A 198 14.16 -12.10 0.92
N PRO A 199 15.01 -13.06 1.35
CA PRO A 199 14.94 -14.46 0.91
C PRO A 199 13.60 -15.14 1.17
N SER A 200 12.84 -14.74 2.19
CA SER A 200 11.51 -15.31 2.44
C SER A 200 10.50 -15.01 1.33
N LEU A 201 10.71 -13.96 0.50
CA LEU A 201 9.81 -13.69 -0.62
C LEU A 201 9.89 -14.79 -1.68
N VAL A 202 11.09 -15.26 -2.04
CA VAL A 202 11.25 -16.27 -3.12
C VAL A 202 10.69 -17.64 -2.75
N LEU A 203 10.42 -17.88 -1.47
CA LEU A 203 9.80 -19.08 -0.93
C LEU A 203 8.29 -18.91 -0.68
N HIS A 204 7.70 -17.76 -1.03
CA HIS A 204 6.32 -17.46 -0.68
C HIS A 204 5.31 -18.20 -1.58
N GLU A 205 4.61 -19.20 -1.02
CA GLU A 205 3.76 -20.11 -1.79
C GLU A 205 2.39 -19.53 -2.21
N ASN A 206 1.83 -18.59 -1.44
CA ASN A 206 0.49 -18.03 -1.69
C ASN A 206 0.46 -16.76 -2.54
N LEU A 207 1.63 -16.23 -2.94
CA LEU A 207 1.69 -14.99 -3.69
C LEU A 207 1.18 -15.22 -5.10
N VAL A 208 0.19 -14.45 -5.54
CA VAL A 208 -0.45 -14.55 -6.86
C VAL A 208 0.11 -13.48 -7.81
N LEU A 209 0.31 -12.27 -7.31
CA LEU A 209 0.83 -11.13 -8.08
C LEU A 209 2.02 -10.48 -7.36
N LEU A 210 3.14 -10.36 -8.09
CA LEU A 210 4.32 -9.60 -7.70
C LEU A 210 4.62 -8.53 -8.75
N ASP A 211 4.44 -7.26 -8.38
CA ASP A 211 4.82 -6.12 -9.21
C ASP A 211 6.04 -5.39 -8.63
N LEU A 212 7.15 -5.46 -9.36
CA LEU A 212 8.43 -4.79 -9.08
C LEU A 212 8.78 -3.80 -10.20
N SER A 213 7.79 -3.39 -11.01
CA SER A 213 8.04 -2.52 -12.16
C SER A 213 8.76 -1.23 -11.75
N LYS A 214 9.65 -0.72 -12.59
CA LYS A 214 10.43 0.50 -12.37
C LYS A 214 11.31 0.48 -11.10
N CYS A 215 11.55 -0.68 -10.49
CA CYS A 215 12.62 -0.83 -9.50
C CYS A 215 13.99 -0.80 -10.18
N ILE A 216 14.48 0.42 -10.46
CA ILE A 216 15.66 0.63 -11.30
C ILE A 216 16.97 0.17 -10.66
N SER A 217 17.05 0.08 -9.32
CA SER A 217 18.25 -0.40 -8.61
C SER A 217 18.25 -1.90 -8.30
N LEU A 218 17.13 -2.58 -8.52
CA LEU A 218 17.01 -4.01 -8.25
C LEU A 218 17.81 -4.80 -9.28
N LYS A 219 18.75 -5.63 -8.81
CA LYS A 219 19.67 -6.38 -9.69
C LYS A 219 19.28 -7.84 -9.90
N THR A 220 18.76 -8.48 -8.85
CA THR A 220 18.52 -9.93 -8.85
C THR A 220 17.55 -10.33 -7.74
N PHE A 221 17.03 -11.55 -7.82
CA PHE A 221 16.39 -12.22 -6.70
C PHE A 221 17.42 -12.98 -5.84
N PRO A 222 17.12 -13.22 -4.54
CA PRO A 222 17.96 -13.99 -3.62
C PRO A 222 17.82 -15.52 -3.86
N GLY A 223 18.07 -15.98 -5.10
CA GLY A 223 18.04 -17.40 -5.46
C GLY A 223 16.87 -17.80 -6.36
N ILE A 224 16.55 -19.09 -6.33
CA ILE A 224 15.50 -19.72 -7.17
C ILE A 224 14.12 -19.39 -6.59
N LEU A 225 13.19 -19.00 -7.46
CA LEU A 225 11.81 -18.70 -7.11
C LEU A 225 11.01 -20.01 -6.99
N TYR A 226 10.47 -20.27 -5.79
CA TYR A 226 9.65 -21.43 -5.45
C TYR A 226 8.20 -21.03 -5.11
N MET A 227 7.60 -20.13 -5.89
CA MET A 227 6.26 -19.57 -5.65
C MET A 227 5.16 -20.35 -6.38
N THR A 228 4.55 -21.34 -5.72
CA THR A 228 3.56 -22.27 -6.32
C THR A 228 2.33 -21.58 -6.91
N SER A 229 1.84 -20.50 -6.29
CA SER A 229 0.61 -19.80 -6.69
C SER A 229 0.82 -18.62 -7.62
N LEU A 230 2.08 -18.23 -7.92
CA LEU A 230 2.36 -16.99 -8.65
C LEU A 230 1.83 -17.07 -10.07
N LYS A 231 0.92 -16.16 -10.42
CA LYS A 231 0.34 -16.04 -11.76
C LYS A 231 0.99 -14.93 -12.57
N GLU A 232 1.36 -13.84 -11.91
CA GLU A 232 1.94 -12.66 -12.56
C GLU A 232 3.21 -12.19 -11.87
N LEU A 233 4.30 -12.11 -12.65
CA LEU A 233 5.54 -11.46 -12.26
C LEU A 233 5.84 -10.29 -13.20
N ILE A 234 5.89 -9.08 -12.65
CA ILE A 234 6.10 -7.84 -13.41
C ILE A 234 7.42 -7.20 -12.99
N LEU A 235 8.39 -7.20 -13.90
CA LEU A 235 9.71 -6.56 -13.76
C LEU A 235 9.90 -5.49 -14.85
N LYS A 236 8.80 -4.85 -15.27
CA LYS A 236 8.83 -3.87 -16.35
C LYS A 236 9.72 -2.68 -15.96
N ASP A 237 10.59 -2.24 -16.85
CA ASP A 237 11.49 -1.09 -16.66
C ASP A 237 12.48 -1.23 -15.47
N CYS A 238 12.78 -2.45 -15.01
CA CYS A 238 13.86 -2.71 -14.05
C CYS A 238 15.23 -2.71 -14.75
N ARG A 239 15.79 -1.51 -14.96
CA ARG A 239 16.95 -1.30 -15.84
C ARG A 239 18.23 -1.98 -15.38
N SER A 240 18.47 -2.08 -14.07
CA SER A 240 19.65 -2.77 -13.51
C SER A 240 19.44 -4.27 -13.31
N PHE A 241 18.25 -4.80 -13.66
CA PHE A 241 17.94 -6.21 -13.51
C PHE A 241 18.59 -6.98 -14.67
N GLU A 242 19.81 -7.44 -14.42
CA GLU A 242 20.68 -8.11 -15.40
C GLU A 242 20.60 -9.64 -15.29
N ASN A 243 20.34 -10.15 -14.09
CA ASN A 243 20.37 -11.59 -13.83
C ASN A 243 19.14 -12.30 -14.41
N ARG A 244 19.39 -13.50 -14.90
CA ARG A 244 18.35 -14.43 -15.35
C ARG A 244 17.63 -14.99 -14.11
N PRO A 245 16.33 -14.71 -13.89
CA PRO A 245 15.61 -15.19 -12.72
C PRO A 245 15.42 -16.71 -12.83
N GLU A 246 15.85 -17.49 -11.85
CA GLU A 246 15.66 -18.95 -11.90
C GLU A 246 14.32 -19.36 -11.29
N PHE A 247 13.58 -20.20 -11.99
CA PHE A 247 12.26 -20.68 -11.56
C PHE A 247 12.33 -22.15 -11.19
N GLY A 248 11.86 -22.48 -9.99
CA GLY A 248 11.69 -23.86 -9.54
C GLY A 248 10.58 -24.59 -10.30
N GLU A 249 10.60 -25.93 -10.26
CA GLU A 249 9.64 -26.77 -10.98
C GLU A 249 8.18 -26.61 -10.50
N CYS A 250 7.99 -25.98 -9.34
CA CYS A 250 6.68 -25.75 -8.71
C CYS A 250 5.90 -24.55 -9.30
N MET A 251 6.53 -23.69 -10.10
CA MET A 251 5.99 -22.43 -10.67
C MET A 251 4.95 -22.66 -11.80
N LYS A 252 4.04 -23.62 -11.65
CA LYS A 252 3.13 -24.10 -12.70
C LYS A 252 2.00 -23.12 -13.04
N GLN A 253 1.68 -22.19 -12.14
CA GLN A 253 0.59 -21.21 -12.29
C GLN A 253 1.03 -19.93 -13.01
N LEU A 254 2.33 -19.75 -13.24
CA LEU A 254 2.84 -18.54 -13.87
C LEU A 254 2.26 -18.44 -15.28
N SER A 255 1.52 -17.36 -15.53
CA SER A 255 0.83 -17.11 -16.78
C SER A 255 1.32 -15.84 -17.48
N ARG A 256 1.83 -14.88 -16.71
CA ARG A 256 2.36 -13.61 -17.22
C ARG A 256 3.72 -13.29 -16.59
N LEU A 257 4.71 -13.10 -17.47
CA LEU A 257 6.05 -12.62 -17.12
C LEU A 257 6.38 -11.39 -17.96
N CYS A 258 6.50 -10.23 -17.32
CA CYS A 258 6.85 -8.98 -17.98
C CYS A 258 8.31 -8.60 -17.68
N LEU A 259 9.15 -8.62 -18.72
CA LEU A 259 10.57 -8.27 -18.65
C LEU A 259 10.93 -7.11 -19.61
N GLU A 260 9.91 -6.39 -20.10
CA GLU A 260 10.08 -5.19 -20.92
C GLU A 260 10.96 -4.18 -20.19
N GLY A 261 11.98 -3.63 -20.85
CA GLY A 261 12.85 -2.61 -20.23
C GLY A 261 13.86 -3.13 -19.19
N THR A 262 14.05 -4.45 -19.10
CA THR A 262 15.13 -5.07 -18.29
C THR A 262 16.39 -5.32 -19.12
N ALA A 263 17.54 -5.48 -18.45
CA ALA A 263 18.80 -5.85 -19.08
C ALA A 263 18.95 -7.37 -19.32
N VAL A 264 18.00 -8.19 -18.85
CA VAL A 264 17.98 -9.64 -19.06
C VAL A 264 18.11 -9.97 -20.54
N ARG A 265 19.18 -10.66 -20.94
CA ARG A 265 19.41 -11.04 -22.34
C ARG A 265 18.76 -12.38 -22.65
N GLU A 266 19.02 -13.39 -21.82
CA GLU A 266 18.53 -14.75 -22.02
C GLU A 266 17.47 -15.15 -20.99
N LEU A 267 16.54 -16.02 -21.41
CA LEU A 267 15.51 -16.54 -20.54
C LEU A 267 15.89 -17.90 -19.93
N PRO A 268 15.36 -18.23 -18.75
CA PRO A 268 15.50 -19.54 -18.14
C PRO A 268 15.04 -20.70 -18.99
N SER A 269 15.84 -21.78 -18.98
CA SER A 269 15.44 -23.05 -19.55
C SER A 269 14.22 -23.63 -18.85
N SER A 270 14.04 -23.35 -17.56
CA SER A 270 12.86 -23.73 -16.78
C SER A 270 11.57 -23.07 -17.29
N LEU A 271 11.64 -21.87 -17.88
CA LEU A 271 10.48 -21.21 -18.49
C LEU A 271 9.99 -21.91 -19.76
N PHE A 272 10.84 -22.69 -20.45
CA PHE A 272 10.40 -23.43 -21.64
C PHE A 272 9.31 -24.46 -21.33
N ARG A 273 9.18 -24.88 -20.07
CA ARG A 273 8.20 -25.87 -19.59
C ARG A 273 6.88 -25.25 -19.13
N LEU A 274 6.78 -23.93 -19.04
CA LEU A 274 5.60 -23.23 -18.52
C LEU A 274 4.73 -22.64 -19.65
N PRO A 275 3.39 -22.68 -19.54
CA PRO A 275 2.47 -22.02 -20.48
C PRO A 275 2.37 -20.51 -20.19
N ILE A 276 3.45 -19.78 -20.43
CA ILE A 276 3.58 -18.35 -20.08
C ILE A 276 3.45 -17.41 -21.27
N THR A 277 2.84 -16.25 -21.03
CA THR A 277 2.95 -15.06 -21.90
C THR A 277 4.14 -14.23 -21.45
N ILE A 278 5.12 -14.03 -22.33
CA ILE A 278 6.32 -13.22 -22.06
C ILE A 278 6.26 -11.93 -22.87
N ASN A 279 6.26 -10.78 -22.18
CA ASN A 279 6.37 -9.47 -22.82
C ASN A 279 7.81 -8.95 -22.69
N LYS A 280 8.49 -8.75 -23.83
CA LYS A 280 9.84 -8.16 -23.92
C LYS A 280 9.93 -7.31 -25.19
N ARG A 281 10.53 -6.10 -25.13
CA ARG A 281 10.84 -5.31 -26.34
C ARG A 281 12.01 -5.95 -27.10
N LYS A 282 11.99 -5.89 -28.44
CA LYS A 282 13.17 -6.18 -29.29
C LYS A 282 14.23 -5.10 -29.04
N SER A 283 15.40 -5.46 -28.50
CA SER A 283 16.58 -4.58 -28.52
C SER A 283 17.09 -4.41 -29.95
N ARG A 284 17.69 -3.26 -30.29
CA ARG A 284 18.24 -2.93 -31.63
C ARG A 284 19.58 -3.63 -31.96
N GLU A 285 19.99 -4.67 -31.24
CA GLU A 285 21.23 -5.46 -31.45
C GLU A 285 20.99 -6.96 -31.11
N PRO A 286 21.79 -7.90 -31.65
CA PRO A 286 21.35 -8.99 -32.51
C PRO A 286 20.43 -10.00 -31.81
N ALA A 287 19.57 -10.60 -32.64
CA ALA A 287 18.59 -11.59 -32.27
C ALA A 287 19.16 -12.69 -31.36
N LEU A 288 18.38 -13.04 -30.34
CA LEU A 288 18.68 -14.13 -29.41
C LEU A 288 19.09 -15.40 -30.15
N LEU A 289 20.23 -15.95 -29.79
CA LEU A 289 20.58 -17.33 -30.12
C LEU A 289 19.64 -18.25 -29.32
N LEU A 290 18.59 -18.72 -29.99
CA LEU A 290 17.88 -19.92 -29.58
C LEU A 290 18.89 -21.07 -29.69
N ASN A 291 19.42 -21.55 -28.57
CA ASN A 291 20.20 -22.78 -28.59
C ASN A 291 19.27 -23.92 -29.03
N SER A 292 19.42 -24.29 -30.30
CA SER A 292 18.76 -25.39 -30.97
C SER A 292 19.22 -26.70 -30.38
N GLY A 293 18.28 -27.45 -29.80
CA GLY A 293 18.59 -28.76 -29.26
C GLY A 293 17.41 -29.48 -28.63
N GLN A 294 16.25 -29.51 -29.31
CA GLN A 294 15.36 -30.66 -29.44
C GLN A 294 14.01 -30.22 -30.05
N HIS A 295 13.65 -30.89 -31.14
CA HIS A 295 12.34 -30.84 -31.79
C HIS A 295 11.19 -30.80 -30.77
N LEU A 296 10.22 -29.88 -30.93
CA LEU A 296 8.78 -30.14 -30.82
C LEU A 296 7.97 -28.89 -31.17
N ALA A 297 7.00 -29.09 -32.05
CA ALA A 297 6.11 -28.09 -32.60
C ALA A 297 5.20 -27.48 -31.52
N SER A 298 5.35 -26.19 -31.23
CA SER A 298 4.24 -25.32 -30.86
C SER A 298 4.56 -23.89 -31.27
N LYS A 299 3.76 -23.34 -32.19
CA LYS A 299 3.85 -21.92 -32.59
C LYS A 299 3.49 -21.06 -31.38
N ARG A 300 4.48 -20.56 -30.64
CA ARG A 300 4.27 -19.62 -29.51
C ARG A 300 4.13 -18.19 -30.06
N LYS A 301 3.07 -17.48 -29.67
CA LYS A 301 2.86 -16.05 -29.98
C LYS A 301 3.80 -15.21 -29.11
N ILE A 302 4.92 -14.76 -29.68
CA ILE A 302 5.66 -13.61 -29.15
C ILE A 302 4.95 -12.37 -29.70
N SER A 303 4.13 -11.70 -28.91
CA SER A 303 3.53 -10.42 -29.32
C SER A 303 4.57 -9.32 -29.17
N SER A 304 5.16 -8.88 -30.28
CA SER A 304 5.93 -7.64 -30.36
C SER A 304 4.99 -6.46 -30.62
N SER A 305 4.82 -5.55 -29.67
CA SER A 305 4.17 -4.26 -29.92
C SER A 305 5.19 -3.26 -30.45
N LEU A 306 4.94 -2.72 -31.65
CA LEU A 306 5.59 -1.53 -32.19
C LEU A 306 4.98 -0.29 -31.53
N SER A 307 5.78 0.58 -30.92
CA SER A 307 5.36 1.95 -30.62
C SER A 307 5.72 2.83 -31.81
N LEU A 308 4.69 3.24 -32.56
CA LEU A 308 4.72 4.45 -33.39
C LEU A 308 4.60 5.64 -32.43
N ASP A 309 5.56 6.56 -32.46
CA ASP A 309 5.38 7.99 -32.15
C ASP A 309 6.67 8.74 -32.53
N GLU A 310 6.84 8.95 -33.83
CA GLU A 310 7.50 10.14 -34.38
C GLU A 310 6.39 10.97 -35.02
N ILE A 311 5.89 12.00 -34.33
CA ILE A 311 5.32 13.18 -34.98
C ILE A 311 5.83 14.41 -34.23
N SER A 312 6.68 15.13 -34.94
CA SER A 312 7.18 16.48 -34.69
C SER A 312 6.06 17.49 -34.43
N HIS A 313 6.32 18.45 -33.54
CA HIS A 313 5.76 19.79 -33.71
C HIS A 313 6.88 20.83 -33.71
N HIS A 314 6.79 21.70 -34.71
CA HIS A 314 7.58 22.89 -34.98
C HIS A 314 7.67 23.84 -33.80
#